data_AF-A0A6A4D741-F1
#
_entry.id   AF-A0A6A4D741-F1
#
_cell.length_a   1.000
_cell.length_b   1.000
_cell.length_c   1.000
_cell.angle_alpha   90.00
_cell.angle_beta   90.00
_cell.angle_gamma   90.00
#
_symmetry.space_group_name_H-M   'P 1'
#
loop_
_entity.id
_entity.type
_entity.pdbx_description
1 polymer ?
#
loop_
_entity_poly.entity_id
_entity_poly.type
_entity_poly.pdbx_seq_one_letter_code
_entity_poly.pdbx_strand_id
1 'polypeptide(L)'
;MFYTPPYHPELQPIEVIWGVVKNRIASAPAKSMADLDAKLGASLKKVSSRTWIGAYRKVQKQEMVKVREDQEKRRAVAEVEARAAQDAIREEEEQHEYIFQR
;
A
#
# COMPACT_ATOMS: atom_id res chain seq x y z
N MET A 1 8.52 15.07 -6.08
CA MET A 1 8.90 14.09 -5.05
C MET A 1 7.86 12.99 -5.05
N PHE A 2 8.23 11.72 -5.22
CA PHE A 2 7.29 10.59 -5.17
C PHE A 2 7.14 10.16 -3.70
N TYR A 3 5.90 10.11 -3.19
CA TYR A 3 5.61 9.68 -1.83
C TYR A 3 5.63 8.15 -1.77
N THR A 4 6.57 7.58 -1.00
CA THR A 4 6.59 6.14 -0.68
C THR A 4 6.14 5.98 0.77
N PRO A 5 4.94 5.41 1.01
CA PRO A 5 4.46 5.26 2.37
C PRO A 5 5.37 4.28 3.14
N PRO A 6 5.62 4.54 4.44
CA PRO A 6 6.50 3.71 5.26
C PRO A 6 5.95 2.27 5.35
N TYR A 7 6.85 1.28 5.42
CA TYR A 7 6.51 -0.14 5.54
C TYR A 7 5.70 -0.77 4.38
N HIS A 8 5.74 -0.17 3.20
CA HIS A 8 5.08 -0.71 2.00
C HIS A 8 6.07 -1.03 0.86
N PRO A 9 7.02 -1.97 1.06
CA PRO A 9 7.98 -2.35 0.02
C PRO A 9 7.30 -2.92 -1.24
N GLU A 10 6.09 -3.46 -1.12
CA GLU A 10 5.28 -3.91 -2.26
C GLU A 10 4.92 -2.78 -3.23
N LEU A 11 4.91 -1.52 -2.77
CA LEU A 11 4.65 -0.34 -3.59
C LEU A 11 5.92 0.23 -4.24
N GLN A 12 7.05 -0.45 -4.12
CA GLN A 12 8.31 0.01 -4.70
C GLN A 12 8.67 -0.88 -5.90
N PRO A 13 8.66 -0.33 -7.14
CA PRO A 13 8.95 -1.14 -8.33
C PRO A 13 10.33 -1.81 -8.28
N ILE A 14 11.30 -1.19 -7.61
CA ILE A 14 12.65 -1.73 -7.44
C ILE A 14 12.65 -3.06 -6.66
N GLU A 15 11.76 -3.24 -5.68
CA GLU A 15 11.64 -4.49 -4.92
C GLU A 15 11.15 -5.63 -5.81
N VAL A 16 10.26 -5.34 -6.76
CA VAL A 16 9.81 -6.32 -7.76
C VAL A 16 10.96 -6.72 -8.70
N ILE A 17 11.76 -5.75 -9.15
CA ILE A 17 12.96 -6.03 -9.96
C ILE A 17 13.97 -6.87 -9.17
N TRP A 18 14.18 -6.55 -7.90
CA TRP A 18 15.02 -7.34 -7.01
C TRP A 18 14.50 -8.77 -6.85
N GLY A 19 13.18 -8.95 -6.72
CA GLY A 19 12.56 -10.28 -6.72
C GLY A 19 12.90 -11.08 -7.97
N VAL A 20 12.85 -10.47 -9.15
CA VAL A 20 13.23 -11.13 -10.41
C VAL A 20 14.71 -11.54 -10.43
N VAL A 21 15.61 -10.66 -10.00
CA VAL A 21 17.05 -10.96 -9.96
C VAL A 21 17.35 -12.07 -8.95
N LYS A 22 16.79 -11.99 -7.74
CA LYS A 22 16.96 -13.01 -6.70
C LYS A 22 16.44 -14.37 -7.16
N ASN A 23 15.29 -14.43 -7.82
CA ASN A 23 14.73 -15.68 -8.33
C ASN A 23 15.65 -16.35 -9.37
N ARG A 24 16.34 -15.58 -10.23
CA ARG A 24 17.33 -16.11 -11.18
C ARG A 24 18.57 -16.66 -10.50
N ILE A 25 19.03 -16.02 -9.42
CA ILE A 25 20.17 -16.51 -8.65
C ILE A 25 19.76 -17.75 -7.83
N ALA A 26 18.55 -17.78 -7.30
CA ALA A 26 18.03 -18.91 -6.55
C ALA A 26 17.95 -20.20 -7.38
N SER A 27 17.72 -20.12 -8.70
CA SER A 27 17.73 -21.30 -9.58
C SER A 27 19.13 -21.92 -9.76
N ALA A 28 20.19 -21.14 -9.53
CA ALA A 28 21.57 -21.62 -9.55
C ALA A 28 22.39 -20.85 -8.50
N PRO A 29 22.26 -21.21 -7.21
CA PRO A 29 22.81 -20.43 -6.10
C PRO A 29 24.31 -20.16 -6.25
N ALA A 30 24.74 -19.00 -5.78
CA ALA A 30 26.15 -18.62 -5.81
C ALA A 30 26.97 -19.46 -4.81
N LYS A 31 28.19 -19.86 -5.20
CA LYS A 31 29.09 -20.65 -4.33
C LYS A 31 30.16 -19.81 -3.64
N SER A 32 30.33 -18.56 -4.06
CA SER A 32 31.29 -17.61 -3.50
C SER A 32 30.80 -16.18 -3.77
N MET A 33 31.43 -15.19 -3.12
CA MET A 33 31.12 -13.78 -3.37
C MET A 33 31.45 -13.35 -4.81
N ALA A 34 32.53 -13.87 -5.39
CA ALA A 34 32.89 -13.59 -6.78
C ALA A 34 31.87 -14.18 -7.77
N ASP A 35 31.38 -15.40 -7.50
CA ASP A 35 30.31 -16.02 -8.30
C ASP A 35 28.99 -15.25 -8.13
N LEU A 36 28.69 -14.76 -6.92
CA LEU A 36 27.50 -13.94 -6.66
C LEU A 36 27.55 -12.63 -7.47
N ASP A 37 28.68 -11.92 -7.46
CA ASP A 37 28.85 -10.66 -8.20
C ASP A 37 28.69 -10.88 -9.72
N ALA A 38 29.32 -11.92 -10.26
CA ALA A 38 29.15 -12.30 -11.66
C ALA A 38 27.67 -12.62 -12.01
N LYS A 39 26.99 -13.38 -11.15
CA LYS A 39 25.56 -13.73 -11.32
C LYS A 39 24.64 -12.52 -11.19
N LEU A 40 24.95 -11.58 -10.30
CA LEU A 40 24.24 -10.31 -10.16
C LEU A 40 24.35 -9.50 -11.46
N GLY A 41 25.57 -9.29 -11.95
CA GLY A 41 25.81 -8.57 -13.21
C GLY A 41 25.09 -9.22 -14.39
N ALA A 42 25.17 -10.55 -14.52
CA ALA A 42 24.47 -11.29 -15.57
C ALA A 42 22.94 -11.20 -15.44
N SER A 43 22.41 -11.25 -14.22
CA SER A 43 20.97 -11.20 -13.97
C SER A 43 20.40 -9.80 -14.19
N LEU A 44 21.12 -8.75 -13.80
CA LEU A 44 20.74 -7.36 -14.04
C LEU A 44 20.71 -7.02 -15.54
N LYS A 45 21.71 -7.48 -16.31
CA LYS A 45 21.73 -7.32 -17.78
C LYS A 45 20.53 -7.96 -18.49
N LYS A 46 19.93 -9.00 -17.88
CA LYS A 46 18.72 -9.68 -18.38
C LYS A 46 17.42 -8.99 -17.94
N VAL A 47 17.46 -7.89 -17.19
CA VAL A 47 16.28 -7.11 -16.85
C VAL A 47 15.93 -6.22 -18.04
N SER A 48 14.83 -6.55 -18.71
CA SER A 48 14.38 -5.82 -19.90
C SER A 48 13.47 -4.64 -19.55
N SER A 49 13.29 -3.70 -20.47
CA SER A 49 12.28 -2.63 -20.33
C SER A 49 10.87 -3.19 -20.11
N ARG A 50 10.54 -4.34 -20.71
CA ARG A 50 9.26 -5.03 -20.46
C ARG A 50 9.12 -5.45 -18.99
N THR A 51 10.21 -5.88 -18.35
CA THR A 51 10.23 -6.22 -16.93
C THR A 51 9.99 -4.98 -16.06
N TRP A 52 10.64 -3.86 -16.39
CA TRP A 52 10.42 -2.57 -15.71
C TRP A 52 8.98 -2.08 -15.84
N ILE A 53 8.42 -2.08 -17.05
CA ILE A 53 7.03 -1.69 -17.29
C ILE A 53 6.07 -2.60 -16.53
N GLY A 54 6.34 -3.90 -16.51
CA GLY A 54 5.54 -4.87 -15.74
C GLY A 54 5.57 -4.60 -14.24
N ALA A 55 6.77 -4.33 -13.69
CA ALA A 55 6.94 -3.98 -12.28
C ALA A 55 6.18 -2.70 -11.92
N TYR A 56 6.31 -1.66 -12.75
CA TYR A 56 5.58 -0.40 -12.57
C TYR A 56 4.06 -0.60 -12.57
N ARG A 57 3.52 -1.31 -13.57
CA ARG A 57 2.07 -1.59 -13.66
C ARG A 57 1.56 -2.40 -12.47
N LYS A 58 2.37 -3.33 -11.96
CA LYS A 58 2.02 -4.13 -10.78
C LYS A 58 1.88 -3.23 -9.55
N VAL A 59 2.86 -2.35 -9.31
CA VAL A 59 2.83 -1.39 -8.21
C VAL A 59 1.63 -0.46 -8.35
N GLN A 60 1.42 0.13 -9.53
CA GLN A 60 0.29 1.01 -9.80
C GLN A 60 -1.06 0.36 -9.46
N LYS A 61 -1.25 -0.92 -9.82
CA LYS A 61 -2.46 -1.67 -9.46
C LYS A 61 -2.62 -1.82 -7.94
N GLN A 62 -1.54 -2.06 -7.21
CA GLN A 62 -1.58 -2.18 -5.75
C GLN A 62 -1.84 -0.84 -5.06
N GLU A 63 -1.27 0.24 -5.57
CA GLU A 63 -1.55 1.61 -5.10
C GLU A 63 -3.04 1.93 -5.24
N MET A 64 -3.64 1.63 -6.40
CA MET A 64 -5.08 1.87 -6.62
C MET A 64 -5.97 1.12 -5.62
N VAL A 65 -5.61 -0.13 -5.27
CA VAL A 65 -6.35 -0.91 -4.27
C VAL A 65 -6.27 -0.24 -2.90
N LYS A 66 -5.06 0.14 -2.46
CA LYS A 66 -4.87 0.82 -1.17
C LYS A 66 -5.56 2.16 -1.09
N VAL A 67 -5.51 2.96 -2.15
CA VAL A 67 -6.23 4.24 -2.21
C VAL A 67 -7.73 4.03 -2.01
N ARG A 68 -8.30 2.99 -2.62
CA ARG A 68 -9.72 2.65 -2.44
C ARG A 68 -10.03 2.20 -1.02
N GLU A 69 -9.21 1.32 -0.44
CA GLU A 69 -9.36 0.88 0.95
C GLU A 69 -9.29 2.06 1.94
N ASP A 70 -8.37 2.99 1.72
CA ASP A 70 -8.24 4.19 2.56
C ASP A 70 -9.45 5.12 2.41
N GLN A 71 -10.01 5.25 1.20
CA GLN A 71 -11.24 6.00 0.98
C GLN A 71 -12.45 5.36 1.68
N GLU A 72 -12.57 4.04 1.64
CA GLU A 72 -13.63 3.29 2.32
C GLU A 72 -13.53 3.43 3.84
N LYS A 73 -12.32 3.30 4.41
CA LYS A 73 -12.09 3.52 5.86
C LYS A 73 -12.46 4.93 6.28
N ARG A 74 -12.06 5.95 5.51
CA ARG A 74 -12.41 7.36 5.80
C ARG A 74 -13.92 7.59 5.78
N ARG A 75 -14.63 6.97 4.82
CA ARG A 75 -16.10 7.05 4.75
C ARG A 75 -16.75 6.39 5.96
N ALA A 76 -16.29 5.21 6.36
CA ALA A 76 -16.82 4.51 7.53
C ALA A 76 -16.61 5.33 8.82
N VAL A 77 -15.43 5.95 9.00
CA VAL A 77 -15.17 6.84 10.13
C VAL A 77 -16.12 8.04 10.12
N ALA A 78 -16.28 8.70 8.97
CA ALA A 78 -17.18 9.84 8.84
C ALA A 78 -18.65 9.48 9.12
N GLU A 79 -19.10 8.28 8.75
CA GLU A 79 -20.45 7.80 9.03
C GLU A 79 -20.68 7.57 10.54
N VAL A 80 -19.69 6.99 11.23
CA VAL A 80 -19.73 6.82 12.69
C VAL A 80 -19.75 8.16 13.40
N GLU A 81 -18.91 9.10 12.97
CA GLU A 81 -18.88 10.47 13.50
C GLU A 81 -20.20 11.21 13.27
N ALA A 82 -20.79 11.10 12.08
CA ALA A 82 -22.07 11.72 11.77
C ALA A 82 -23.22 11.15 12.61
N ARG A 83 -23.25 9.83 12.82
CA ARG A 83 -24.25 9.20 13.68
C ARG A 83 -24.11 9.65 15.13
N ALA A 84 -22.89 9.69 15.66
CA ALA A 84 -22.64 10.15 17.02
C ALA A 84 -23.09 11.62 17.22
N ALA A 85 -22.86 12.48 16.22
CA ALA A 85 -23.34 13.86 16.25
C ALA A 85 -24.87 13.95 16.26
N GLN A 86 -25.56 13.12 15.47
CA GLN A 86 -27.04 13.07 15.47
C GLN A 86 -27.61 12.58 16.79
N ASP A 87 -27.01 11.53 17.38
CA ASP A 87 -27.46 11.02 18.67
C ASP A 87 -27.26 12.06 19.79
N ALA A 88 -26.17 12.83 19.77
CA ALA A 88 -25.94 13.93 20.72
C ALA A 88 -26.96 15.07 20.57
N ILE A 89 -27.30 15.45 19.33
CA ILE A 89 -28.35 16.47 19.08
C ILE A 89 -29.70 15.98 19.62
N ARG A 90 -30.06 14.72 19.36
CA ARG A 90 -31.31 14.14 19.88
C ARG A 90 -31.36 14.16 21.41
N GLU A 91 -30.26 13.81 22.07
CA GLU A 91 -30.16 13.85 23.53
C GLU A 91 -30.31 15.28 24.08
N GLU A 92 -29.73 16.29 23.42
CA GLU A 92 -29.92 17.69 23.79
C GLU A 92 -31.37 18.17 23.60
N GLU A 93 -32.02 17.78 22.51
CA GLU A 93 -33.43 18.09 22.25
C GLU A 93 -34.35 17.45 23.30
N GLU A 94 -34.15 16.18 23.63
CA GLU A 94 -34.89 15.47 24.68
C GLU A 94 -34.70 16.12 26.06
N GLN A 95 -33.48 16.56 26.39
CA GLN A 95 -33.20 17.28 27.64
C GLN A 95 -33.88 18.65 27.68
N HIS A 96 -33.86 19.40 26.58
CA HIS A 96 -34.54 20.69 26.49
C HIS A 96 -36.05 20.55 26.64
N GLU A 97 -36.66 19.54 26.00
CA GLU A 97 -38.09 19.28 26.11
C GLU A 97 -38.49 18.88 27.54
N TYR A 98 -37.67 18.05 28.21
CA TYR A 98 -37.90 17.67 29.60
C TYR A 98 -37.84 18.86 30.57
N ILE A 99 -36.89 19.80 30.37
CA ILE A 99 -36.76 21.00 31.21
C ILE A 99 -37.97 21.94 31.05
N PHE A 100 -38.55 22.03 29.85
CA PHE A 100 -39.69 22.93 29.58
C PHE A 100 -41.06 22.41 30.05
N GLN A 101 -41.17 21.11 30.37
CA GLN A 101 -42.41 20.48 30.85
C GLN A 101 -42.54 20.39 32.39
N ARG A 102 -41.62 20.99 33.15
CA ARG A 102 -41.63 21.02 34.63
C ARG A 102 -41.78 22.45 35.16
#